data_AF-A0A7Y0TGG3-F1
#
_entry.id   AF-A0A7Y0TGG3-F1
#
_cell.length_a   1.000
_cell.length_b   1.000
_cell.length_c   1.000
_cell.angle_alpha   90.00
_cell.angle_beta   90.00
_cell.angle_gamma   90.00
#
_symmetry.space_group_name_H-M   'P 1'
#
loop_
_entity.id
_entity.type
_entity.pdbx_description
1 polymer ?
#
loop_
_entity_poly.entity_id
_entity_poly.type
_entity_poly.pdbx_seq_one_letter_code
_entity_poly.pdbx_strand_id
1 'polypeptide(L)'
;MKIQSIEITNYKAFLGTYLIKVDGKNLFIYGENGSGKSSLYYALKDFFQSSIENIDLHELENIFVSEEKKGTTAINVKFSSDKHGKGKTRNYEFSPSRNDTREADDTTIRDANKLKSFLTY
;
A
#
# COMPACT_ATOMS: atom_id res chain seq x y z
N MET A 1 4.82 13.81 5.85
CA MET A 1 5.25 12.40 5.95
C MET A 1 5.90 11.97 4.66
N LYS A 2 6.81 10.99 4.72
CA LYS A 2 7.42 10.38 3.54
C LYS A 2 7.25 8.87 3.61
N ILE A 3 6.92 8.23 2.49
CA ILE A 3 6.92 6.77 2.39
C ILE A 3 8.37 6.29 2.45
N GLN A 4 8.65 5.34 3.35
CA GLN A 4 9.95 4.69 3.52
C GLN A 4 9.97 3.34 2.82
N SER A 5 8.90 2.57 2.97
CA SER A 5 8.75 1.29 2.31
C SER A 5 7.28 0.96 2.04
N ILE A 6 7.08 0.18 1.00
CA ILE A 6 5.81 -0.39 0.59
C ILE A 6 6.01 -1.89 0.56
N GLU A 7 5.22 -2.63 1.31
CA GLU A 7 5.19 -4.08 1.26
C GLU A 7 3.83 -4.55 0.75
N ILE A 8 3.85 -5.43 -0.24
CA ILE A 8 2.66 -5.95 -0.92
C ILE A 8 2.70 -7.47 -0.82
N THR A 9 1.61 -8.04 -0.30
CA THR A 9 1.41 -9.48 -0.19
C THR A 9 0.21 -9.88 -1.02
N ASN A 10 0.39 -10.84 -1.92
CA ASN A 10 -0.69 -11.56 -2.61
C ASN A 10 -1.73 -10.68 -3.34
N TYR A 11 -1.31 -9.51 -3.84
CA TYR A 11 -2.20 -8.52 -4.47
C TYR A 11 -1.96 -8.45 -5.98
N LYS A 12 -3.01 -8.60 -6.79
CA LYS A 12 -2.98 -8.55 -8.27
C LYS A 12 -1.80 -9.31 -8.86
N ALA A 13 -0.80 -8.63 -9.44
CA ALA A 13 0.35 -9.28 -10.06
C ALA A 13 1.40 -9.81 -9.06
N PHE A 14 1.28 -9.51 -7.76
CA PHE A 14 2.23 -9.91 -6.74
C PHE A 14 1.81 -11.23 -6.09
N LEU A 15 2.48 -12.33 -6.44
CA LEU A 15 2.35 -13.63 -5.75
C LEU A 15 3.44 -13.77 -4.68
N GLY A 16 3.05 -13.85 -3.42
CA GLY A 16 3.94 -13.78 -2.26
C GLY A 16 4.09 -12.35 -1.71
N THR A 17 5.08 -12.14 -0.86
CA THR A 17 5.36 -10.85 -0.21
C THR A 17 6.58 -10.17 -0.83
N TYR A 18 6.42 -8.91 -1.23
CA TYR A 18 7.47 -8.10 -1.83
C TYR A 18 7.65 -6.79 -1.07
N LEU A 19 8.88 -6.49 -0.67
CA LEU A 19 9.25 -5.24 -0.02
C LEU A 19 9.93 -4.29 -1.01
N ILE A 20 9.32 -3.13 -1.23
CA ILE A 20 9.86 -2.06 -2.05
C ILE A 20 10.35 -0.96 -1.11
N LYS A 21 11.66 -0.79 -1.05
CA LYS A 21 12.30 0.29 -0.29
C LYS A 21 12.31 1.56 -1.14
N VAL A 22 11.80 2.65 -0.57
CA VAL A 22 11.85 3.97 -1.21
C VAL A 22 13.20 4.65 -0.92
N ASP A 23 13.74 4.48 0.30
CA ASP A 23 15.08 4.90 0.76
C ASP A 23 15.61 6.22 0.14
N GLY A 24 14.74 7.23 -0.02
CA GLY A 24 15.06 8.41 -0.81
C GLY A 24 13.93 9.43 -0.95
N LYS A 25 14.14 10.44 -1.80
CA LYS A 25 13.13 11.48 -2.12
C LYS A 25 12.22 11.09 -3.29
N ASN A 26 12.76 10.36 -4.26
CA ASN A 26 12.08 9.99 -5.50
C ASN A 26 12.29 8.49 -5.74
N LEU A 27 11.27 7.81 -6.27
CA LEU A 27 11.31 6.40 -6.67
C LEU A 27 10.93 6.30 -8.14
N PHE A 28 11.76 5.65 -8.94
CA PHE A 28 11.48 5.37 -10.35
C PHE A 28 11.22 3.88 -10.53
N ILE A 29 10.03 3.54 -11.04
CA ILE A 29 9.60 2.16 -11.27
C ILE A 29 9.53 1.91 -12.77
N TYR A 30 10.26 0.90 -13.25
CA TYR A 30 10.30 0.49 -14.66
C TYR A 30 10.37 -1.05 -14.77
N GLY A 31 10.10 -1.57 -15.97
CA GLY A 31 10.05 -3.01 -16.24
C GLY A 31 9.20 -3.33 -17.46
N GLU A 32 9.21 -4.59 -17.89
CA GLU A 32 8.47 -5.06 -19.08
C GLU A 32 6.94 -5.01 -18.91
N ASN A 33 6.19 -5.08 -20.01
CA ASN A 33 4.74 -5.18 -19.94
C ASN A 33 4.33 -6.45 -19.17
N GLY A 34 3.36 -6.31 -18.26
CA GLY A 34 2.96 -7.40 -17.37
C GLY A 34 3.80 -7.55 -16.09
N SER A 35 4.89 -6.80 -15.90
CA SER A 35 5.78 -6.91 -14.73
C SER A 35 5.20 -6.39 -13.40
N GLY A 36 3.90 -6.08 -13.33
CA GLY A 36 3.24 -5.62 -12.09
C GLY A 36 3.36 -4.12 -11.75
N LYS A 37 3.89 -3.28 -12.65
CA LYS A 37 3.99 -1.82 -12.43
C LYS A 37 2.64 -1.17 -12.09
N SER A 38 1.60 -1.47 -12.88
CA SER A 38 0.25 -0.96 -12.62
C SER A 38 -0.34 -1.55 -11.34
N SER A 39 -0.01 -2.80 -11.00
CA SER A 39 -0.43 -3.40 -9.72
C SER A 39 0.18 -2.67 -8.53
N LEU A 40 1.43 -2.22 -8.59
CA LEU A 40 2.02 -1.38 -7.54
C LEU A 40 1.28 -0.05 -7.39
N TYR A 41 0.95 0.59 -8.51
CA TYR A 41 0.13 1.80 -8.51
C TYR A 41 -1.22 1.57 -7.84
N TYR A 42 -1.95 0.52 -8.24
CA TYR A 42 -3.25 0.21 -7.65
C TYR A 42 -3.15 -0.19 -6.18
N ALA A 43 -2.11 -0.90 -5.75
CA ALA A 43 -1.91 -1.23 -4.34
C ALA A 43 -1.83 0.05 -3.48
N LEU A 44 -1.05 1.05 -3.92
CA LEU A 44 -1.02 2.33 -3.21
C LEU A 44 -2.34 3.09 -3.32
N LYS A 45 -2.96 3.11 -4.50
CA LYS A 45 -4.26 3.76 -4.71
C LYS A 45 -5.30 3.21 -3.74
N ASP A 46 -5.47 1.90 -3.73
CA ASP A 46 -6.44 1.19 -2.91
C ASP A 46 -6.10 1.36 -1.42
N PHE A 47 -4.82 1.33 -1.04
CA PHE A 47 -4.40 1.64 0.33
C PHE A 47 -4.91 3.01 0.79
N PHE A 48 -4.69 4.09 0.03
CA PHE A 48 -5.20 5.42 0.42
C PHE A 48 -6.72 5.53 0.32
N GLN A 49 -7.34 4.95 -0.72
CA GLN A 49 -8.81 4.96 -0.85
C GLN A 49 -9.50 4.17 0.25
N SER A 50 -8.87 3.10 0.76
CA SER A 50 -9.40 2.31 1.87
C SER A 50 -9.57 3.11 3.15
N SER A 51 -9.05 4.34 3.23
CA SER A 51 -9.29 5.25 4.36
C SER A 51 -10.70 5.86 4.37
N ILE A 52 -11.40 5.85 3.23
CA ILE A 52 -12.73 6.46 3.06
C ILE A 52 -13.75 5.55 2.37
N GLU A 53 -13.32 4.48 1.69
CA GLU A 53 -14.16 3.56 0.94
C GLU A 53 -13.96 2.12 1.42
N ASN A 54 -14.99 1.29 1.35
CA ASN A 54 -14.85 -0.16 1.55
C ASN A 54 -14.30 -0.79 0.27
N ILE A 55 -13.14 -1.42 0.37
CA ILE A 55 -12.49 -2.12 -0.74
C ILE A 55 -12.40 -3.60 -0.35
N ASP A 56 -12.96 -4.46 -1.19
CA ASP A 56 -12.87 -5.90 -1.01
C ASP A 56 -11.54 -6.43 -1.57
N LEU A 57 -10.62 -6.82 -0.67
CA LEU A 57 -9.31 -7.35 -1.05
C LEU A 57 -9.38 -8.77 -1.63
N HIS A 58 -10.49 -9.50 -1.48
CA HIS A 58 -10.64 -10.81 -2.10
C HIS A 58 -10.73 -10.70 -3.63
N GLU A 59 -11.38 -9.66 -4.17
CA GLU A 59 -11.43 -9.41 -5.62
C GLU A 59 -10.08 -8.97 -6.20
N LEU A 60 -9.15 -8.59 -5.33
CA LEU A 60 -7.84 -8.05 -5.68
C LEU A 60 -6.71 -9.03 -5.38
N GLU A 61 -7.03 -10.23 -4.87
CA GLU A 61 -6.06 -11.27 -4.57
C GLU A 61 -5.42 -11.82 -5.86
N ASN A 62 -4.13 -12.15 -5.77
CA ASN A 62 -3.43 -12.80 -6.87
C ASN A 62 -4.05 -14.18 -7.14
N ILE A 63 -4.42 -14.45 -8.40
CA ILE A 63 -5.14 -15.66 -8.81
C ILE A 63 -4.37 -16.97 -8.61
N PHE A 64 -3.06 -16.90 -8.36
CA PHE A 64 -2.19 -18.07 -8.14
C PHE A 64 -1.90 -18.34 -6.66
N VAL A 65 -2.55 -17.61 -5.74
CA VAL A 65 -2.49 -17.88 -4.31
C VAL A 65 -3.11 -19.25 -4.04
N SER A 66 -2.39 -20.08 -3.29
CA SER A 66 -2.86 -21.41 -2.92
C SER A 66 -4.00 -21.35 -1.90
N GLU A 67 -4.84 -22.39 -1.86
CA GLU A 67 -6.02 -22.43 -0.97
C GLU A 67 -5.64 -22.23 0.50
N GLU A 68 -4.51 -22.78 0.94
CA GLU A 68 -4.02 -22.61 2.31
C GLU A 68 -3.55 -21.18 2.65
N LYS A 69 -3.37 -20.32 1.64
CA LYS A 69 -2.96 -18.92 1.79
C LYS A 69 -4.01 -17.92 1.31
N LYS A 70 -5.23 -18.35 0.96
CA LYS A 70 -6.28 -17.43 0.54
C LYS A 70 -6.64 -16.42 1.63
N GLY A 71 -7.05 -15.23 1.20
CA GLY A 71 -7.41 -14.13 2.09
C GLY A 71 -6.21 -13.51 2.81
N THR A 72 -5.00 -13.66 2.27
CA THR A 72 -3.77 -13.09 2.87
C THR A 72 -3.27 -11.85 2.15
N THR A 73 -4.05 -11.32 1.21
CA THR A 73 -3.78 -10.03 0.56
C THR A 73 -3.52 -8.95 1.60
N ALA A 74 -2.39 -8.25 1.50
CA ALA A 74 -2.08 -7.16 2.42
C ALA A 74 -1.21 -6.10 1.75
N ILE A 75 -1.45 -4.84 2.13
CA ILE A 75 -0.62 -3.70 1.74
C ILE A 75 -0.17 -2.99 3.00
N ASN A 76 1.14 -2.96 3.22
CA ASN A 76 1.78 -2.33 4.36
C ASN A 76 2.60 -1.13 3.90
N VAL A 77 2.30 0.06 4.43
CA VAL A 77 3.03 1.28 4.09
C VAL A 77 3.66 1.87 5.34
N LYS A 78 4.98 2.02 5.31
CA LYS A 78 5.77 2.65 6.37
C LYS A 78 6.03 4.10 6.02
N PHE A 79 5.72 5.00 6.95
CA PHE A 79 5.99 6.43 6.81
C PHE A 79 6.99 6.92 7.87
N SER A 80 7.74 7.97 7.54
CA SER A 80 8.53 8.75 8.50
C SER A 80 8.02 10.19 8.62
N SER A 81 8.12 10.77 9.82
CA SER A 81 7.81 12.18 10.08
C SER A 81 8.90 13.17 9.65
N ASP A 82 10.14 12.71 9.46
CA ASP A 82 11.30 13.58 9.23
C ASP A 82 11.62 13.82 7.74
N LYS A 83 12.15 15.01 7.45
CA LYS A 83 12.77 15.39 6.18
C LYS A 83 14.14 14.69 5.97
N HIS A 84 14.80 14.20 7.03
CA HIS A 84 16.17 13.64 7.05
C HIS A 84 16.35 12.21 7.63
N GLY A 85 15.28 11.42 7.78
CA GLY A 85 15.38 9.97 8.02
C GLY A 85 15.65 9.51 9.46
N LYS A 86 15.60 10.40 10.47
CA LYS A 86 15.71 10.02 11.91
C LYS A 86 14.42 10.25 12.72
N GLY A 87 13.31 10.53 12.05
CA GLY A 87 12.01 10.78 12.70
C GLY A 87 11.26 9.50 13.09
N LYS A 88 10.27 9.64 13.97
CA LYS A 88 9.32 8.59 14.33
C LYS A 88 8.74 7.94 13.06
N THR A 89 8.87 6.63 12.96
CA THR A 89 8.25 5.83 11.89
C THR A 89 6.89 5.31 12.33
N ARG A 90 5.95 5.23 11.40
CA ARG A 90 4.65 4.60 11.61
C ARG A 90 4.32 3.68 10.46
N ASN A 91 3.86 2.47 10.78
CA ASN A 91 3.40 1.50 9.80
C ASN A 91 1.87 1.51 9.80
N TYR A 92 1.30 1.34 8.62
CA TYR A 92 -0.12 1.22 8.40
C TYR A 92 -0.37 -0.01 7.53
N GLU A 93 -1.26 -0.87 8.00
CA GLU A 93 -1.69 -2.08 7.33
C GLU A 93 -3.09 -1.92 6.74
N PHE A 94 -3.26 -2.40 5.51
CA PHE A 94 -4.55 -2.67 4.90
C PHE A 94 -4.62 -4.13 4.45
N SER A 95 -5.42 -4.93 5.13
CA SER A 95 -5.64 -6.37 4.92
C SER A 95 -7.11 -6.73 5.24
N PRO A 96 -7.59 -7.94 4.90
CA PRO A 96 -8.96 -8.37 5.22
C PRO A 96 -9.30 -8.34 6.71
N SER A 97 -8.32 -8.55 7.58
CA SER A 97 -8.50 -8.58 9.03
C SER A 97 -8.21 -7.25 9.72
N ARG A 98 -7.57 -6.30 9.02
CA ARG A 98 -7.09 -5.05 9.64
C ARG A 98 -7.04 -3.90 8.65
N ASN A 99 -7.56 -2.74 9.06
CA ASN A 99 -7.48 -1.53 8.27
C ASN A 99 -7.08 -0.30 9.11
N ASP A 100 -5.77 -0.12 9.26
CA ASP A 100 -5.19 1.01 10.00
C ASP A 100 -5.47 2.36 9.32
N THR A 101 -5.86 2.37 8.04
CA THR A 101 -5.99 3.60 7.24
C THR A 101 -7.20 4.45 7.65
N ARG A 102 -8.15 3.85 8.38
CA ARG A 102 -9.42 4.48 8.80
C ARG A 102 -9.67 4.44 10.31
N GLU A 103 -8.66 4.13 11.11
CA GLU A 103 -8.76 4.12 12.57
C GLU A 103 -9.30 5.44 13.11
N ALA A 104 -10.18 5.39 14.11
CA ALA A 104 -10.96 6.56 14.53
C ALA A 104 -10.06 7.68 15.09
N ASP A 105 -9.04 7.30 15.86
CA ASP A 105 -8.08 8.18 16.53
C ASP A 105 -6.93 8.65 15.63
N ASP A 106 -6.85 8.14 14.40
CA ASP A 106 -5.86 8.56 13.41
C ASP A 106 -6.47 9.00 12.08
N THR A 107 -6.38 10.30 11.79
CA THR A 107 -6.85 10.86 10.51
C THR A 107 -5.76 10.90 9.45
N THR A 108 -4.54 10.45 9.75
CA THR A 108 -3.36 10.66 8.91
C THR A 108 -3.54 10.20 7.46
N ILE A 109 -3.98 8.95 7.23
CA ILE A 109 -4.17 8.43 5.87
C ILE A 109 -5.39 9.05 5.20
N ARG A 110 -6.46 9.31 5.97
CA ARG A 110 -7.67 10.01 5.49
C ARG A 110 -7.34 11.41 4.97
N ASP A 111 -6.52 12.16 5.69
CA ASP A 111 -6.11 13.50 5.30
C ASP A 111 -5.13 13.47 4.13
N ALA A 112 -4.22 12.48 4.08
CA ALA A 112 -3.36 12.26 2.92
C ALA A 112 -4.18 11.94 1.64
N ASN A 113 -5.23 11.14 1.76
CA ASN A 113 -6.11 10.80 0.64
C ASN A 113 -6.91 12.02 0.14
N LYS A 114 -7.42 12.87 1.06
CA LYS A 114 -8.13 14.13 0.72
C LYS A 114 -7.29 15.11 -0.07
N LEU A 115 -5.98 15.13 0.15
CA LEU A 115 -5.09 16.04 -0.58
C LEU A 115 -5.10 15.79 -2.10
N LYS A 116 -5.69 14.67 -2.59
CA LYS A 116 -5.95 14.21 -3.98
C LYS A 116 -4.78 14.31 -4.98
N SER A 117 -3.68 14.95 -4.58
CA SER A 117 -2.48 15.24 -5.35
C SER A 117 -1.65 13.99 -5.67
N PHE A 118 -2.04 12.82 -5.16
CA PHE A 118 -1.31 11.56 -5.32
C PHE A 118 -1.93 10.63 -6.39
N LEU A 119 -3.20 10.80 -6.80
CA LEU A 119 -3.94 9.75 -7.56
C LEU A 119 -4.92 10.23 -8.64
N THR A 120 -5.01 11.53 -8.94
CA THR A 120 -5.87 12.00 -10.04
C THR A 120 -5.15 11.80 -11.38
N TYR A 121 -5.40 10.64 -11.99
CA TYR A 121 -5.43 10.46 -13.44
C TYR A 121 -6.77 9.82 -13.81
#